data_AF-A0A2D0H8R6-F1
#
_entry.id   AF-A0A2D0H8R6-F1
#
_cell.length_a   1.000
_cell.length_b   1.000
_cell.length_c   1.000
_cell.angle_alpha   90.00
_cell.angle_beta   90.00
_cell.angle_gamma   90.00
#
_symmetry.space_group_name_H-M   'P 1'
#
loop_
_entity.id
_entity.type
_entity.pdbx_description
1 polymer ?
#
loop_
_entity_poly.entity_id
_entity_poly.type
_entity_poly.pdbx_seq_one_letter_code
_entity_poly.pdbx_strand_id
1 'polypeptide(L)'
;MHDQDALNAILAGKWGELEPGWNQMPYLFQYSSWQDSPFTEDVFNQLINNPDIIHFSTKDKPWHNSCNHPDKDLFFNTLIIQFGLIGMLNKLKKKKGKSGWLFYTTFIIW
;
A
#
# COMPACT_ATOMS: atom_id res chain seq x y z
N MET A 1 8.85 -16.14 0.78
CA MET A 1 9.58 -16.38 2.05
C MET A 1 10.98 -16.90 1.81
N HIS A 2 11.26 -17.64 0.73
CA HIS A 2 12.63 -18.08 0.43
C HIS A 2 13.54 -16.97 -0.12
N ASP A 3 12.96 -16.04 -0.88
CA ASP A 3 13.61 -14.87 -1.46
C ASP A 3 13.95 -13.80 -0.42
N GLN A 4 13.03 -13.52 0.51
CA GLN A 4 13.26 -12.58 1.59
C GLN A 4 14.41 -13.01 2.51
N ASP A 5 14.51 -14.30 2.84
CA ASP A 5 15.61 -14.84 3.63
C ASP A 5 16.96 -14.72 2.91
N ALA A 6 16.98 -15.02 1.60
CA ALA A 6 18.18 -14.85 0.79
C ALA A 6 18.63 -13.38 0.73
N LEU A 7 17.69 -12.45 0.57
CA LEU A 7 17.97 -11.01 0.58
C LEU A 7 18.57 -10.57 1.92
N ASN A 8 17.96 -10.99 3.04
CA ASN A 8 18.44 -10.69 4.39
C ASN A 8 19.85 -11.23 4.63
N ALA A 9 20.15 -12.45 4.18
CA ALA A 9 21.47 -13.06 4.32
C ALA A 9 22.55 -12.31 3.52
N ILE A 10 22.24 -11.88 2.29
CA ILE A 10 23.19 -11.20 1.39
C ILE A 10 23.43 -9.75 1.83
N LEU A 11 22.38 -9.06 2.30
CA LEU A 11 22.42 -7.64 2.68
C LEU A 11 22.63 -7.40 4.18
N ALA A 12 22.96 -8.43 4.96
CA ALA A 12 23.25 -8.29 6.38
C ALA A 12 24.31 -7.19 6.63
N GLY A 13 23.94 -6.19 7.45
CA GLY A 13 24.78 -5.02 7.75
C GLY A 13 24.99 -4.03 6.59
N LYS A 14 24.31 -4.21 5.46
CA LYS A 14 24.40 -3.38 4.24
C LYS A 14 23.06 -2.81 3.82
N TRP A 15 22.23 -2.46 4.81
CA TRP A 15 20.91 -1.87 4.60
C TRP A 15 20.72 -0.71 5.58
N GLY A 16 19.84 0.23 5.20
CA GLY A 16 19.39 1.31 6.07
C GLY A 16 17.93 1.08 6.44
N GLU A 17 17.59 1.32 7.71
CA GLU A 17 16.22 1.21 8.18
C GLU A 17 15.35 2.32 7.60
N LEU A 18 14.14 1.95 7.17
CA LEU A 18 13.10 2.90 6.76
C LEU A 18 12.11 3.07 7.90
N GLU A 19 11.48 4.25 7.96
CA GLU A 19 10.38 4.48 8.89
C GLU A 19 9.29 3.42 8.69
N PRO A 20 8.76 2.81 9.76
CA PRO A 20 7.80 1.70 9.65
C PRO A 20 6.54 2.02 8.84
N GLY A 21 6.13 3.30 8.78
CA GLY A 21 4.99 3.77 7.99
C GLY A 21 5.05 3.44 6.50
N TRP A 22 6.26 3.23 5.96
CA TRP A 22 6.48 2.82 4.56
C TRP A 22 6.18 1.34 4.30
N ASN A 23 5.87 0.55 5.33
CA ASN A 23 5.52 -0.86 5.19
C ASN A 23 4.61 -1.30 6.34
N GLN A 24 3.40 -0.73 6.42
CA GLN A 24 2.40 -1.16 7.39
C GLN A 24 1.94 -2.58 7.04
N MET A 25 2.24 -3.53 7.93
CA MET A 25 1.94 -4.94 7.74
C MET A 25 0.71 -5.38 8.56
N PRO A 26 -0.08 -6.35 8.08
CA PRO A 26 -1.36 -6.73 8.66
C PRO A 26 -1.26 -7.37 10.05
N TYR A 27 -0.08 -7.88 10.43
CA TYR A 27 0.14 -8.43 11.78
C TYR A 27 0.04 -7.35 12.87
N LEU A 28 0.20 -6.07 12.53
CA LEU A 28 0.03 -4.96 13.45
C LEU A 28 -1.32 -5.01 14.17
N PHE A 29 -2.38 -5.39 13.44
CA PHE A 29 -3.75 -5.49 13.97
C PHE A 29 -4.01 -6.75 14.81
N GLN A 30 -3.01 -7.61 15.00
CA GLN A 30 -3.09 -8.76 15.91
C GLN A 30 -2.69 -8.38 17.35
N TYR A 31 -2.01 -7.25 17.53
CA TYR A 31 -1.67 -6.74 18.85
C TYR A 31 -2.89 -6.05 19.48
N SER A 32 -3.11 -6.28 20.77
CA SER A 32 -4.21 -5.63 21.50
C SER A 32 -3.87 -4.18 21.88
N SER A 33 -2.58 -3.87 22.00
CA SER A 33 -2.05 -2.57 22.39
C SER A 33 -0.61 -2.39 21.91
N TRP A 34 -0.07 -1.17 22.01
CA TRP A 34 1.33 -0.92 21.66
C TRP A 34 2.30 -1.69 22.57
N GLN A 35 1.90 -1.95 23.83
CA GLN A 35 2.68 -2.69 24.83
C GLN A 35 2.89 -4.15 24.42
N ASP A 36 1.99 -4.70 23.61
CA ASP A 36 2.09 -6.06 23.09
C ASP A 36 2.90 -6.13 21.78
N SER A 37 3.28 -4.97 21.22
CA SER A 37 3.95 -4.82 19.94
C SER A 37 5.44 -4.53 20.12
N PRO A 38 6.28 -4.72 19.07
CA PRO A 38 7.68 -4.31 19.10
C PRO A 38 7.88 -2.80 18.91
N PHE A 39 6.81 -2.03 18.71
CA PHE A 39 6.86 -0.60 18.41
C PHE A 39 6.68 0.24 19.68
N THR A 40 7.25 1.44 19.67
CA THR A 40 6.89 2.46 20.68
C THR A 40 5.43 2.88 20.51
N GLU A 41 4.83 3.47 21.55
CA GLU A 41 3.46 3.97 21.49
C GLU A 41 3.23 4.92 20.31
N ASP A 42 4.14 5.88 20.10
CA ASP A 42 4.04 6.85 19.01
C ASP A 42 4.07 6.18 17.63
N VAL A 43 5.00 5.23 17.42
CA VAL A 43 5.12 4.50 16.14
C VAL A 43 3.91 3.59 15.93
N PHE A 44 3.47 2.86 16.95
CA PHE A 44 2.29 2.02 16.86
C PHE A 44 1.05 2.84 16.48
N ASN A 45 0.83 3.97 17.15
CA ASN A 45 -0.28 4.86 16.86
C ASN A 45 -0.16 5.49 15.46
N GLN A 46 1.05 5.84 15.01
CA GLN A 46 1.27 6.33 13.66
C GLN A 46 0.92 5.26 12.61
N LEU A 47 1.36 4.02 12.82
CA LEU A 47 1.09 2.90 11.92
C LEU A 47 -0.41 2.54 11.83
N ILE A 48 -1.15 2.64 12.94
CA ILE A 48 -2.59 2.36 12.98
C ILE A 48 -3.39 3.47 12.32
N ASN A 49 -3.03 4.74 12.55
CA ASN A 49 -3.89 5.86 12.19
C ASN A 49 -3.49 6.56 10.89
N ASN A 50 -2.21 6.55 10.54
CA ASN A 50 -1.68 7.30 9.39
C ASN A 50 -0.45 6.62 8.77
N PRO A 51 -0.58 5.39 8.24
CA PRO A 51 0.50 4.76 7.49
C PRO A 51 0.68 5.42 6.12
N ASP A 52 1.92 5.47 5.63
CA ASP A 52 2.25 5.98 4.29
C ASP A 52 1.96 4.93 3.21
N ILE A 53 2.26 3.66 3.50
CA ILE A 53 2.01 2.52 2.61
C ILE A 53 1.43 1.34 3.40
N ILE A 54 0.29 0.85 2.94
CA ILE A 54 -0.39 -0.33 3.47
C ILE A 54 -0.02 -1.55 2.63
N HIS A 55 0.57 -2.56 3.25
CA HIS A 55 1.01 -3.78 2.60
C HIS A 55 0.10 -4.96 2.96
N PHE A 56 -0.85 -5.30 2.07
CA PHE A 56 -1.71 -6.47 2.20
C PHE A 56 -0.96 -7.81 1.93
N SER A 57 -0.06 -8.20 2.84
CA SER A 57 0.85 -9.34 2.69
C SER A 57 0.27 -10.70 3.09
N THR A 58 -0.95 -10.73 3.63
CA THR A 58 -1.67 -11.99 3.94
C THR A 58 -2.12 -12.74 2.70
N LYS A 59 -2.55 -14.00 2.89
CA LYS A 59 -3.18 -14.81 1.84
C LYS A 59 -4.49 -14.18 1.34
N ASP A 60 -5.31 -13.69 2.27
CA ASP A 60 -6.52 -12.95 1.94
C ASP A 60 -6.16 -11.55 1.48
N LYS A 61 -6.49 -11.25 0.22
CA LYS A 61 -6.25 -9.96 -0.43
C LYS A 61 -7.49 -9.07 -0.32
N PRO A 62 -7.36 -7.73 -0.40
CA PRO A 62 -8.49 -6.84 -0.17
C PRO A 62 -9.66 -7.06 -1.14
N TRP A 63 -9.41 -7.58 -2.34
CA TRP A 63 -10.46 -7.96 -3.30
C TRP A 63 -11.15 -9.31 -2.99
N HIS A 64 -10.74 -10.02 -1.93
CA HIS A 64 -11.43 -11.22 -1.46
C HIS A 64 -12.51 -10.86 -0.43
N ASN A 65 -13.65 -11.55 -0.49
CA ASN A 65 -14.72 -11.38 0.49
C ASN A 65 -14.28 -11.75 1.92
N SER A 66 -13.39 -12.73 2.06
CA SER A 66 -12.82 -13.21 3.33
C SER A 66 -11.84 -12.25 3.99
N CYS A 67 -11.38 -11.21 3.29
CA CYS A 67 -10.44 -10.26 3.88
C CYS A 67 -11.13 -9.42 4.96
N ASN A 68 -10.57 -9.49 6.16
CA ASN A 68 -11.01 -8.77 7.37
C ASN A 68 -10.04 -7.65 7.78
N HIS A 69 -9.16 -7.22 6.87
CA HIS A 69 -8.23 -6.12 7.15
C HIS A 69 -8.99 -4.81 7.38
N PRO A 70 -8.68 -4.02 8.42
CA PRO A 70 -9.38 -2.76 8.70
C PRO A 70 -9.41 -1.79 7.51
N ASP A 71 -8.29 -1.65 6.81
CA ASP A 71 -8.17 -0.73 5.66
C ASP A 71 -8.61 -1.33 4.31
N LYS A 72 -9.39 -2.41 4.30
CA LYS A 72 -9.88 -3.03 3.05
C LYS A 72 -10.65 -2.03 2.17
N ASP A 73 -11.45 -1.17 2.77
CA ASP A 73 -12.28 -0.22 2.02
C ASP A 73 -11.43 0.87 1.34
N LEU A 74 -10.27 1.20 1.89
CA LEU A 74 -9.33 2.16 1.30
C LEU A 74 -8.78 1.67 -0.05
N PHE A 75 -8.56 0.36 -0.18
CA PHE A 75 -8.18 -0.26 -1.46
C PHE A 75 -9.25 -0.01 -2.54
N PHE A 76 -10.52 -0.25 -2.23
CA PHE A 76 -11.61 -0.04 -3.17
C PHE A 76 -11.84 1.44 -3.48
N ASN A 77 -11.73 2.32 -2.49
CA ASN A 77 -11.80 3.76 -2.70
C ASN A 77 -10.74 4.23 -3.70
N THR A 78 -9.51 3.71 -3.59
CA THR A 78 -8.41 4.02 -4.51
C THR A 78 -8.73 3.56 -5.93
N LEU A 79 -9.28 2.36 -6.10
CA LEU A 79 -9.73 1.86 -7.41
C LEU A 79 -10.84 2.74 -8.01
N ILE A 80 -11.85 3.11 -7.22
CA ILE A 80 -12.95 3.97 -7.67
C ILE A 80 -12.40 5.32 -8.14
N ILE A 81 -11.51 5.95 -7.36
CA ILE A 81 -10.86 7.21 -7.73
C ILE A 81 -10.07 7.03 -9.03
N GLN A 82 -9.27 5.98 -9.14
CA GLN A 82 -8.46 5.72 -10.34
C GLN A 82 -9.34 5.55 -11.59
N PHE A 83 -10.40 4.73 -11.52
CA PHE A 83 -11.32 4.55 -12.65
C PHE A 83 -12.12 5.81 -12.97
N GLY A 84 -12.55 6.57 -11.96
CA GLY A 84 -13.23 7.85 -12.12
C GLY A 84 -12.35 8.88 -12.82
N LEU A 85 -11.09 9.02 -12.40
CA LEU A 85 -10.10 9.91 -13.01
C LEU A 85 -9.82 9.51 -14.47
N ILE A 86 -9.65 8.21 -14.75
CA ILE A 86 -9.47 7.70 -16.12
C ILE A 86 -10.69 8.05 -16.98
N GLY A 87 -11.91 7.85 -16.46
CA GLY A 87 -13.15 8.22 -17.15
C GLY A 87 -13.21 9.72 -17.47
N MET A 88 -12.84 10.57 -16.51
CA MET A 88 -12.81 12.03 -16.68
C MET A 88 -11.76 12.46 -17.72
N LEU A 89 -10.54 11.91 -17.66
CA LEU A 89 -9.47 12.18 -18.63
C LEU A 89 -9.89 11.78 -20.05
N ASN A 90 -10.55 10.63 -20.20
CA ASN A 90 -11.06 10.17 -21.49
C ASN A 90 -12.15 11.10 -22.05
N LYS A 91 -13.04 11.62 -21.20
CA LYS A 91 -14.05 12.62 -21.60
C LYS A 91 -13.42 13.93 -22.04
N LEU A 92 -12.37 14.39 -21.34
CA LEU A 92 -11.60 15.58 -21.71
C LEU A 92 -10.87 15.40 -23.05
N LYS A 93 -10.25 14.23 -23.29
CA LYS A 93 -9.62 13.90 -24.59
C LYS A 93 -10.63 13.89 -25.74
N LYS A 94 -11.84 13.36 -25.53
CA LYS A 94 -12.92 13.39 -26.53
C LYS A 94 -13.40 14.82 -26.82
N LYS A 95 -13.55 15.67 -25.78
CA LYS A 95 -13.95 17.07 -25.93
C LYS A 95 -12.91 17.94 -26.65
N LYS A 96 -11.61 17.68 -26.45
CA LYS A 96 -10.52 18.47 -27.04
C LYS A 96 -10.16 18.12 -28.49
N GLY A 97 -10.86 17.17 -29.13
CA GLY A 97 -10.68 16.89 -30.57
C GLY A 97 -9.22 16.58 -30.96
N LYS A 98 -8.77 15.34 -30.70
CA LYS A 98 -7.51 14.72 -31.19
C LYS A 98 -6.44 15.68 -31.76
N SER A 99 -5.50 16.11 -30.93
CA SER A 99 -4.07 16.21 -31.30
C SER A 99 -3.22 16.39 -30.04
N GLY A 100 -2.23 15.53 -29.85
CA GLY A 100 -1.29 15.60 -28.72
C GLY A 100 -1.21 14.31 -27.93
N TRP A 101 -0.18 13.51 -28.21
CA TRP A 101 0.25 12.39 -27.37
C TRP A 101 0.73 12.96 -26.03
N LEU A 102 -0.09 12.89 -24.98
CA LEU A 102 0.43 13.00 -23.62
C LEU A 102 0.83 11.60 -23.15
N PHE A 103 2.14 11.39 -23.09
CA PHE A 103 2.75 10.29 -22.35
C PHE A 103 2.49 10.54 -20.86
N TYR A 104 1.58 9.78 -20.27
CA TYR A 104 1.54 9.62 -18.83
C TYR A 104 2.21 8.29 -18.53
N THR A 105 3.36 8.35 -17.87
CA THR A 105 4.02 7.20 -17.25
C THR A 105 3.06 6.62 -16.22
N THR A 106 2.35 5.56 -16.58
CA THR A 106 1.69 4.69 -15.62
C THR A 106 2.80 4.09 -14.77
N PHE A 107 2.90 4.47 -13.50
CA PHE A 107 3.62 3.67 -12.51
C PHE A 107 2.90 2.33 -12.42
N ILE A 108 3.42 1.34 -13.14
CA ILE A 108 3.12 -0.06 -12.92
C ILE A 108 3.87 -0.42 -11.64
N ILE A 109 3.12 -0.53 -10.55
CA ILE A 109 3.60 -1.07 -9.29
C ILE A 109 3.78 -2.58 -9.52
N TRP A 110 5.02 -3.07 -9.40
CA TRP A 110 5.37 -4.49 -9.35
C TRP A 110 4.91 -5.11 -8.03
#